data_AF-A0AAV8WHF7-F1
#
_entry.id   AF-A0AAV8WHF7-F1
#
_cell.length_a   1.000
_cell.length_b   1.000
_cell.length_c   1.000
_cell.angle_alpha   90.00
_cell.angle_beta   90.00
_cell.angle_gamma   90.00
#
_symmetry.space_group_name_H-M   'P 1'
#
loop_
_entity.id
_entity.type
_entity.pdbx_description
1 polymer ?
#
loop_
_entity_poly.entity_id
_entity_poly.type
_entity_poly.pdbx_seq_one_letter_code
_entity_poly.pdbx_strand_id
1 'polypeptide(L)'
;MGTVLPPKIYDVLKTVVKGNIDDFTVTVHDPNKKGEGYLGKLFFVTLQEKNNDCRLVFAVKCAFSENAVRDQYPIRGAFLNEIYFYTKLWPRLCKFQESASGKRSFHHVPRCYAVVSDNDQEMLVLENLKLRGFEMHDKKKPVSVSMFEYLFGLYGKLHALSLAYKALHPEEFSELGEGVSDMWVTFCKKHPFGEAIRIGMRQAMKALEPGMDDQIIERFSHYEEDGVELFCNSLEKTRYNAVIHGDGWSNNMMFKYDESKNPVDMRFLDFQLCTVASPVCDLSYCLYSGGTKETFDQLDRLLQVYHDALSDSLRSYGCDAEQLYPLEALKSDWKKHCQMGAIIGIIIWRNKLTCADAALDLMDLTDGEDSKEMMQKFLNTKIDEGTYRERVRDILSHLYERDLFM
;
A
#
# COMPACT_ATOMS: atom_id res chain seq x y z
N MET A 1 21.32 22.35 12.19
CA MET A 1 21.26 23.24 11.02
C MET A 1 19.90 23.03 10.40
N GLY A 2 19.11 24.09 10.17
CA GLY A 2 17.77 23.94 9.60
C GLY A 2 17.84 23.32 8.20
N THR A 3 16.97 22.36 7.90
CA THR A 3 16.86 21.73 6.59
C THR A 3 16.48 22.79 5.55
N VAL A 4 17.40 23.11 4.64
CA VAL A 4 17.13 24.05 3.54
C VAL A 4 16.22 23.36 2.53
N LEU A 5 15.12 24.01 2.16
CA LEU A 5 14.20 23.47 1.15
C LEU A 5 14.93 23.39 -0.21
N PRO A 6 14.97 22.22 -0.88
CA PRO A 6 15.53 22.12 -2.22
C PRO A 6 14.84 23.10 -3.20
N PRO A 7 15.59 23.79 -4.09
CA PRO A 7 15.04 24.81 -4.99
C PRO A 7 13.84 24.35 -5.81
N LYS A 8 13.87 23.11 -6.30
CA LYS A 8 12.76 22.54 -7.09
C LYS A 8 11.48 22.33 -6.28
N ILE A 9 11.60 22.03 -4.97
CA ILE A 9 10.43 21.97 -4.09
C ILE A 9 9.84 23.37 -3.92
N TYR A 10 10.68 24.40 -3.81
CA TYR A 10 10.20 25.78 -3.80
C TYR A 10 9.46 26.14 -5.10
N ASP A 11 9.99 25.73 -6.25
CA ASP A 11 9.38 26.02 -7.55
C ASP A 11 8.04 25.30 -7.76
N VAL A 12 7.89 24.04 -7.36
CA VAL A 12 6.59 23.38 -7.42
C VAL A 12 5.58 24.01 -6.46
N LEU A 13 6.01 24.43 -5.26
CA LEU A 13 5.11 25.10 -4.31
C LEU A 13 4.59 26.45 -4.83
N LYS A 14 5.35 27.16 -5.67
CA LYS A 14 4.86 28.38 -6.37
C LYS A 14 3.61 28.11 -7.21
N THR A 15 3.50 26.92 -7.78
CA THR A 15 2.36 26.54 -8.63
C THR A 15 1.10 26.23 -7.81
N VAL A 16 1.26 25.94 -6.51
CA VAL A 16 0.17 25.53 -5.61
C VAL A 16 -0.45 26.73 -4.88
N VAL A 17 0.35 27.75 -4.56
CA VAL A 17 -0.15 28.95 -3.87
C VAL A 17 -0.91 29.87 -4.81
N LYS A 18 -1.99 30.47 -4.31
CA LYS A 18 -2.69 31.55 -5.01
C LYS A 18 -2.00 32.87 -4.69
N GLY A 19 -1.13 33.36 -5.57
CA GLY A 19 -0.39 34.62 -5.38
C GLY A 19 1.13 34.43 -5.48
N ASN A 20 1.91 35.35 -4.90
CA ASN A 20 3.36 35.21 -4.85
C ASN A 20 3.76 34.39 -3.62
N ILE A 21 4.56 33.33 -3.81
CA ILE A 21 5.09 32.55 -2.69
C ILE A 21 5.95 33.40 -1.73
N ASP A 22 6.53 34.49 -2.21
CA ASP A 22 7.34 35.40 -1.40
C ASP A 22 6.49 36.16 -0.36
N ASP A 23 5.16 36.15 -0.49
CA ASP A 23 4.22 36.64 0.53
C ASP A 23 4.10 35.66 1.72
N PHE A 24 4.73 34.49 1.64
CA PHE A 24 4.72 33.46 2.68
C PHE A 24 6.09 33.32 3.35
N THR A 25 6.06 32.95 4.62
CA THR A 25 7.19 32.40 5.35
C THR A 25 7.17 30.88 5.21
N VAL A 26 8.24 30.33 4.64
CA VAL A 26 8.37 28.89 4.39
C VAL A 26 9.09 28.23 5.55
N THR A 27 8.44 27.27 6.20
CA THR A 27 9.03 26.43 7.26
C THR A 27 9.08 24.99 6.78
N VAL A 28 10.28 24.42 6.78
CA VAL A 28 10.50 22.98 6.54
C VAL A 28 10.57 22.29 7.90
N HIS A 29 9.72 21.31 8.10
CA HIS A 29 9.74 20.45 9.28
C HIS A 29 10.63 19.24 9.00
N ASP A 30 11.05 18.57 10.08
CA ASP A 30 11.92 17.41 9.97
C ASP A 30 11.35 16.38 8.97
N PRO A 31 12.18 15.82 8.09
CA PRO A 31 11.76 14.76 7.20
C PRO A 31 11.33 13.53 7.99
N ASN A 32 10.76 12.56 7.27
CA ASN A 32 10.50 11.22 7.80
C ASN A 32 11.73 10.63 8.53
N LYS A 33 11.49 9.82 9.56
CA LYS A 33 12.58 9.13 10.29
C LYS A 33 13.28 8.13 9.36
N LYS A 34 14.50 7.71 9.73
CA LYS A 34 15.25 6.68 8.99
C LYS A 34 14.37 5.44 8.74
N GLY A 35 14.22 5.04 7.47
CA GLY A 35 13.38 3.91 7.05
C GLY A 35 11.88 4.22 6.87
N GLU A 36 11.45 5.48 6.93
CA GLU A 36 10.10 5.93 6.58
C GLU A 36 10.10 6.59 5.18
N GLY A 37 9.44 5.97 4.19
CA GLY A 37 9.42 6.45 2.78
C GLY A 37 10.30 5.58 1.88
N TYR A 38 9.81 4.37 1.56
CA TYR A 38 10.63 3.32 0.96
C TYR A 38 11.20 3.69 -0.42
N LEU A 39 10.43 4.35 -1.29
CA LEU A 39 10.87 4.69 -2.66
C LEU A 39 11.16 6.19 -2.87
N GLY A 40 11.17 7.01 -1.81
CA GLY A 40 11.46 8.44 -1.95
C GLY A 40 11.54 9.22 -0.64
N LYS A 41 11.98 10.48 -0.74
CA LYS A 41 12.11 11.43 0.37
C LYS A 41 10.79 12.16 0.60
N LEU A 42 10.40 12.36 1.87
CA LEU A 42 9.22 13.15 2.23
C LEU A 42 9.62 14.41 3.00
N PHE A 43 9.14 15.57 2.52
CA PHE A 43 9.32 16.86 3.16
C PHE A 43 7.98 17.38 3.66
N PHE A 44 7.91 17.78 4.92
CA PHE A 44 6.72 18.46 5.45
C PHE A 44 6.96 19.97 5.43
N VAL A 45 6.10 20.71 4.72
CA VAL A 45 6.28 22.15 4.51
C VAL A 45 5.06 22.91 5.03
N THR A 46 5.31 24.00 5.77
CA THR A 46 4.30 24.99 6.14
C THR A 46 4.58 26.31 5.44
N LEU A 47 3.58 26.87 4.78
CA LEU A 47 3.58 28.23 4.25
C LEU A 47 2.66 29.06 5.15
N GLN A 48 3.23 30.04 5.86
CA GLN A 48 2.49 31.00 6.67
C GLN A 48 2.48 32.34 5.93
N GLU A 49 1.32 32.83 5.54
CA GLU A 49 1.23 34.13 4.88
C GLU A 49 1.69 35.25 5.84
N LYS A 50 2.43 36.23 5.33
CA LYS A 50 3.03 37.30 6.15
C LYS A 50 2.01 38.33 6.64
N ASN A 51 0.93 38.52 5.86
CA ASN A 51 -0.04 39.60 6.05
C ASN A 51 -1.40 39.12 6.58
N ASN A 52 -1.60 37.82 6.79
CA ASN A 52 -2.80 37.26 7.39
C ASN A 52 -2.50 35.94 8.13
N ASP A 53 -3.49 35.37 8.81
CA ASP A 53 -3.36 34.09 9.53
C ASP A 53 -3.60 32.85 8.64
N CYS A 54 -3.49 32.97 7.31
CA CYS A 54 -3.62 31.84 6.39
C CYS A 54 -2.38 30.93 6.50
N ARG A 55 -2.65 29.66 6.78
CA ARG A 55 -1.62 28.63 6.93
C ARG A 55 -1.91 27.46 6.00
N LEU A 56 -0.98 27.19 5.09
CA LEU A 56 -1.03 26.05 4.17
C LEU A 56 0.04 25.04 4.56
N VAL A 57 -0.33 23.75 4.56
CA VAL A 57 0.59 22.69 5.00
C VAL A 57 0.54 21.51 4.05
N PHE A 58 1.73 21.11 3.59
CA PHE A 58 1.92 20.12 2.55
C PHE A 58 2.85 19.01 3.00
N ALA A 59 2.68 17.84 2.39
CA ALA A 59 3.66 16.78 2.37
C ALA A 59 4.17 16.65 0.93
N VAL A 60 5.47 16.86 0.70
CA VAL A 60 6.09 16.80 -0.63
C VAL A 60 6.89 15.51 -0.72
N LYS A 61 6.41 14.57 -1.54
CA LYS A 61 7.07 13.29 -1.84
C LYS A 61 7.96 13.48 -3.06
N CYS A 62 9.24 13.16 -2.95
CA CYS A 62 10.24 13.30 -4.01
C CYS A 62 10.92 11.96 -4.29
N ALA A 63 11.04 11.60 -5.56
CA ALA A 63 11.75 10.39 -5.95
C ALA A 63 13.25 10.50 -5.61
N PHE A 64 13.87 9.36 -5.26
CA PHE A 64 15.33 9.26 -5.25
C PHE A 64 15.86 9.53 -6.66
N SER A 65 16.94 10.28 -6.80
CA SER A 65 17.59 10.61 -8.07
C SER A 65 18.89 9.83 -8.30
N GLU A 66 19.34 9.09 -7.28
CA GLU A 66 20.60 8.38 -7.26
C GLU A 66 20.52 7.08 -8.10
N ASN A 67 21.46 6.89 -9.04
CA ASN A 67 21.47 5.76 -9.97
C ASN A 67 21.56 4.40 -9.26
N ALA A 68 22.38 4.31 -8.19
CA ALA A 68 22.46 3.12 -7.33
C ALA A 68 21.09 2.57 -6.89
N VAL A 69 20.11 3.45 -6.69
CA VAL A 69 18.74 3.09 -6.30
C VAL A 69 17.87 2.80 -7.52
N ARG A 70 17.94 3.65 -8.55
CA ARG A 70 17.07 3.57 -9.75
C ARG A 70 17.34 2.35 -10.64
N ASP A 71 18.56 1.82 -10.62
CA ASP A 71 18.90 0.61 -11.38
C ASP A 71 18.26 -0.65 -10.75
N GLN A 72 18.20 -0.66 -9.42
CA GLN A 72 17.73 -1.81 -8.63
C GLN A 72 16.21 -1.80 -8.44
N TYR A 73 15.62 -0.62 -8.26
CA TYR A 73 14.19 -0.43 -8.00
C TYR A 73 13.53 0.42 -9.08
N PRO A 74 12.30 0.10 -9.51
CA PRO A 74 11.57 0.86 -10.53
C PRO A 74 10.98 2.17 -9.98
N ILE A 75 11.82 3.04 -9.39
CA ILE A 75 11.44 4.29 -8.71
C ILE A 75 10.58 5.18 -9.61
N ARG A 76 11.05 5.45 -10.84
CA ARG A 76 10.32 6.26 -11.81
C ARG A 76 8.94 5.67 -12.10
N GLY A 77 8.87 4.36 -12.33
CA GLY A 77 7.60 3.67 -12.60
C GLY A 77 6.59 3.88 -11.47
N ALA A 78 7.03 3.66 -10.23
CA ALA A 78 6.20 3.84 -9.04
C ALA A 78 5.65 5.28 -8.91
N PHE A 79 6.50 6.29 -9.12
CA PHE A 79 6.08 7.69 -9.07
C PHE A 79 5.15 8.07 -10.22
N LEU A 80 5.44 7.64 -11.45
CA LEU A 80 4.56 7.91 -12.59
C LEU A 80 3.19 7.25 -12.41
N ASN A 81 3.13 6.09 -11.78
CA ASN A 81 1.89 5.40 -11.46
C ASN A 81 1.06 6.18 -10.44
N GLU A 82 1.67 6.68 -9.36
CA GLU A 82 1.00 7.54 -8.38
C GLU A 82 0.56 8.88 -8.99
N ILE A 83 1.39 9.49 -9.85
CA ILE A 83 1.03 10.70 -10.60
C ILE A 83 -0.16 10.45 -11.51
N TYR A 84 -0.18 9.33 -12.24
CA TYR A 84 -1.31 8.96 -13.09
C TYR A 84 -2.59 8.77 -12.26
N PHE A 85 -2.47 8.13 -11.10
CA PHE A 85 -3.59 7.99 -10.16
C PHE A 85 -4.20 9.36 -9.81
N TYR A 86 -3.38 10.32 -9.36
CA TYR A 86 -3.89 11.62 -8.93
C TYR A 86 -4.32 12.56 -10.08
N THR A 87 -3.76 12.41 -11.28
CA THR A 87 -4.02 13.34 -12.39
C THR A 87 -5.05 12.85 -13.40
N LYS A 88 -5.28 11.53 -13.49
CA LYS A 88 -6.16 10.92 -14.50
C LYS A 88 -7.20 9.99 -13.87
N LEU A 89 -6.75 8.95 -13.17
CA LEU A 89 -7.64 7.88 -12.68
C LEU A 89 -8.60 8.38 -11.60
N TRP A 90 -8.07 8.90 -10.49
CA TRP A 90 -8.88 9.33 -9.35
C TRP A 90 -9.82 10.50 -9.69
N PRO A 91 -9.40 11.52 -10.47
CA PRO A 91 -10.33 12.54 -10.95
C PRO A 91 -11.48 12.00 -11.80
N ARG A 92 -11.26 10.94 -12.59
CA ARG A 92 -12.33 10.32 -13.39
C ARG A 92 -13.34 9.61 -12.49
N LEU A 93 -12.87 8.82 -11.53
CA LEU A 93 -13.74 8.16 -10.56
C LEU A 93 -14.49 9.17 -9.67
N CYS A 94 -13.84 10.28 -9.29
CA CYS A 94 -14.50 11.39 -8.58
C CYS A 94 -15.65 11.98 -9.38
N LYS A 95 -15.47 12.26 -10.67
CA LYS A 95 -16.54 12.78 -11.54
C LYS A 95 -17.68 11.78 -11.70
N PHE A 96 -17.37 10.49 -11.80
CA PHE A 96 -18.38 9.45 -11.90
C PHE A 96 -19.24 9.35 -10.63
N GLN A 97 -18.65 9.42 -9.43
CA GLN A 97 -19.45 9.41 -8.20
C GLN A 97 -20.27 10.70 -7.98
N GLU A 98 -19.85 11.83 -8.56
CA GLU A 98 -20.61 13.09 -8.50
C GLU A 98 -21.88 13.06 -9.38
N SER A 99 -21.85 12.33 -10.50
CA SER A 99 -23.00 12.17 -11.39
C SER A 99 -23.99 11.11 -10.90
N ALA A 100 -23.54 10.18 -10.05
CA ALA A 100 -24.37 9.15 -9.46
C ALA A 100 -25.28 9.73 -8.36
N SER A 101 -26.59 9.47 -8.48
CA SER A 101 -27.59 9.92 -7.50
C SER A 101 -27.54 9.05 -6.23
N GLY A 102 -26.60 9.31 -5.32
CA GLY A 102 -26.48 8.54 -4.09
C GLY A 102 -25.44 9.09 -3.10
N LYS A 103 -25.80 9.17 -1.81
CA LYS A 103 -24.99 9.73 -0.72
C LYS A 103 -23.77 8.87 -0.31
N ARG A 104 -23.26 8.01 -1.18
CA ARG A 104 -22.20 7.02 -0.85
C ARG A 104 -20.91 7.29 -1.63
N SER A 105 -20.49 8.55 -1.67
CA SER A 105 -19.22 8.98 -2.25
C SER A 105 -18.03 8.47 -1.42
N PHE A 106 -16.96 8.08 -2.09
CA PHE A 106 -15.72 7.65 -1.48
C PHE A 106 -14.75 8.85 -1.37
N HIS A 107 -14.42 9.24 -0.14
CA HIS A 107 -13.56 10.40 0.13
C HIS A 107 -12.36 10.03 1.02
N HIS A 108 -11.81 8.82 0.83
CA HIS A 108 -10.69 8.30 1.64
C HIS A 108 -9.31 8.47 0.97
N VAL A 109 -9.20 9.42 0.04
CA VAL A 109 -7.96 9.74 -0.70
C VAL A 109 -7.53 11.18 -0.37
N PRO A 110 -6.28 11.42 0.06
CA PRO A 110 -5.75 12.76 0.29
C PRO A 110 -5.77 13.61 -0.97
N ARG A 111 -5.79 14.93 -0.82
CA ARG A 111 -5.64 15.81 -2.00
C ARG A 111 -4.20 15.79 -2.51
N CYS A 112 -4.05 15.77 -3.83
CA CYS A 112 -2.82 16.12 -4.53
C CYS A 112 -2.98 17.51 -5.15
N TYR A 113 -2.05 18.40 -4.86
CA TYR A 113 -2.09 19.80 -5.29
C TYR A 113 -1.26 20.06 -6.55
N ALA A 114 -0.15 19.35 -6.70
CA ALA A 114 0.74 19.47 -7.85
C ALA A 114 1.56 18.19 -8.02
N VAL A 115 2.01 17.96 -9.25
CA VAL A 115 2.89 16.86 -9.63
C VAL A 115 4.01 17.36 -10.52
N VAL A 116 5.15 16.68 -10.49
CA VAL A 116 6.26 16.83 -11.43
C VAL A 116 6.61 15.45 -11.95
N SER A 117 6.69 15.28 -13.27
CA SER A 117 7.00 13.99 -13.93
C SER A 117 8.32 14.00 -14.71
N ASP A 118 9.11 15.06 -14.53
CA ASP A 118 10.42 15.23 -15.16
C ASP A 118 11.37 14.13 -14.72
N ASN A 119 12.25 13.70 -15.63
CA ASN A 119 13.17 12.62 -15.33
C ASN A 119 14.12 12.96 -14.20
N ASP A 120 14.23 12.01 -13.27
CA ASP A 120 15.03 12.06 -12.05
C ASP A 120 14.55 13.09 -11.02
N GLN A 121 13.36 13.65 -11.22
CA GLN A 121 12.82 14.78 -10.46
C GLN A 121 11.33 14.63 -10.19
N GLU A 122 10.84 13.38 -10.18
CA GLU A 122 9.43 13.10 -9.98
C GLU A 122 9.00 13.51 -8.55
N MET A 123 7.91 14.26 -8.45
CA MET A 123 7.42 14.80 -7.17
C MET A 123 5.90 14.85 -7.11
N LEU A 124 5.36 14.73 -5.90
CA LEU A 124 3.95 14.98 -5.58
C LEU A 124 3.85 15.93 -4.40
N VAL A 125 3.02 16.98 -4.52
CA VAL A 125 2.64 17.86 -3.40
C VAL A 125 1.28 17.40 -2.89
N LEU A 126 1.24 16.82 -1.70
CA LEU A 126 0.09 16.16 -1.10
C LEU A 126 -0.42 16.90 0.14
N GLU A 127 -1.68 16.63 0.49
CA GLU A 127 -2.31 17.07 1.74
C GLU A 127 -1.59 16.52 2.97
N ASN A 128 -1.24 17.40 3.90
CA ASN A 128 -0.73 16.98 5.20
C ASN A 128 -1.89 16.66 6.16
N LEU A 129 -2.18 15.38 6.34
CA LEU A 129 -3.29 14.91 7.17
C LEU A 129 -3.04 15.02 8.68
N LYS A 130 -1.78 15.14 9.14
CA LYS A 130 -1.47 15.20 10.58
C LYS A 130 -2.20 16.36 11.26
N LEU A 131 -2.30 17.51 10.59
CA LEU A 131 -3.00 18.68 11.11
C LEU A 131 -4.53 18.56 11.13
N ARG A 132 -5.08 17.54 10.45
CA ARG A 132 -6.52 17.23 10.47
C ARG A 132 -6.91 16.21 11.54
N GLY A 133 -5.95 15.85 12.41
CA GLY A 133 -6.11 14.89 13.49
C GLY A 133 -6.03 13.44 13.04
N PHE A 134 -5.41 13.17 11.88
CA PHE A 134 -5.11 11.82 11.46
C PHE A 134 -3.76 11.37 12.02
N GLU A 135 -3.69 10.11 12.42
CA GLU A 135 -2.54 9.48 13.06
C GLU A 135 -2.17 8.21 12.30
N MET A 136 -0.87 7.92 12.24
CA MET A 136 -0.35 6.65 11.72
C MET A 136 -0.63 5.55 12.75
N HIS A 137 -1.05 4.37 12.29
CA HIS A 137 -1.04 3.18 13.15
C HIS A 137 0.41 2.75 13.42
N ASP A 138 0.69 2.28 14.64
CA ASP A 138 2.01 1.75 14.98
C ASP A 138 2.26 0.47 14.18
N LYS A 139 3.16 0.53 13.20
CA LYS A 139 3.46 -0.57 12.29
C LYS A 139 3.89 -1.87 12.97
N LYS A 140 4.44 -1.80 14.19
CA LYS A 140 4.87 -2.96 14.97
C LYS A 140 3.71 -3.66 15.69
N LYS A 141 2.58 -2.97 15.84
CA LYS A 141 1.39 -3.51 16.51
C LYS A 141 0.43 -4.11 15.48
N PRO A 142 -0.19 -5.25 15.82
CA PRO A 142 -1.30 -5.76 15.03
C PRO A 142 -2.44 -4.75 14.92
N VAL A 143 -3.16 -4.83 13.82
CA VAL A 143 -4.40 -4.09 13.58
C VAL A 143 -5.55 -4.88 14.22
N SER A 144 -6.42 -4.21 14.97
CA SER A 144 -7.54 -4.88 15.66
C SER A 144 -8.57 -5.39 14.67
N VAL A 145 -9.36 -6.39 15.07
CA VAL A 145 -10.48 -6.92 14.26
C VAL A 145 -11.46 -5.81 13.86
N SER A 146 -11.79 -4.89 14.78
CA SER A 146 -12.69 -3.75 14.49
C SER A 146 -12.12 -2.79 13.44
N MET A 147 -10.80 -2.55 13.46
CA MET A 147 -10.14 -1.76 12.42
C MET A 147 -10.13 -2.51 11.08
N PHE A 148 -9.98 -3.84 11.08
CA PHE A 148 -10.11 -4.66 9.87
C PHE A 148 -11.51 -4.64 9.30
N GLU A 149 -12.56 -4.75 10.11
CA GLU A 149 -13.95 -4.61 9.64
C GLU A 149 -14.16 -3.25 8.96
N TYR A 150 -13.66 -2.17 9.57
CA TYR A 150 -13.72 -0.83 8.99
C TYR A 150 -12.94 -0.75 7.66
N LEU A 151 -11.72 -1.27 7.62
CA LEU A 151 -10.85 -1.28 6.45
C LEU A 151 -11.45 -2.10 5.29
N PHE A 152 -11.95 -3.30 5.56
CA PHE A 152 -12.60 -4.16 4.57
C PHE A 152 -13.86 -3.50 4.02
N GLY A 153 -14.63 -2.81 4.87
CA GLY A 153 -15.76 -1.98 4.42
C GLY A 153 -15.33 -0.84 3.49
N LEU A 154 -14.18 -0.21 3.73
CA LEU A 154 -13.64 0.84 2.84
C LEU A 154 -13.13 0.27 1.51
N TYR A 155 -12.40 -0.85 1.53
CA TYR A 155 -12.02 -1.54 0.30
C TYR A 155 -13.25 -1.97 -0.51
N GLY A 156 -14.32 -2.44 0.14
CA GLY A 156 -15.58 -2.78 -0.50
C GLY A 156 -16.13 -1.59 -1.31
N LYS A 157 -16.13 -0.40 -0.71
CA LYS A 157 -16.57 0.85 -1.38
C LYS A 157 -15.65 1.28 -2.51
N LEU A 158 -14.33 1.23 -2.31
CA LEU A 158 -13.34 1.59 -3.33
C LEU A 158 -13.46 0.69 -4.57
N HIS A 159 -13.47 -0.63 -4.35
CA HIS A 159 -13.56 -1.61 -5.41
C HIS A 159 -14.93 -1.53 -6.11
N ALA A 160 -16.03 -1.31 -5.38
CA ALA A 160 -17.34 -1.09 -5.96
C ALA A 160 -17.40 0.14 -6.88
N LEU A 161 -16.78 1.26 -6.48
CA LEU A 161 -16.70 2.46 -7.32
C LEU A 161 -16.03 2.15 -8.66
N SER A 162 -14.92 1.42 -8.62
CA SER A 162 -14.22 1.00 -9.84
C SER A 162 -15.02 -0.01 -10.67
N LEU A 163 -15.66 -1.00 -10.05
CA LEU A 163 -16.43 -2.03 -10.75
C LEU A 163 -17.69 -1.46 -11.40
N ALA A 164 -18.38 -0.55 -10.71
CA ALA A 164 -19.51 0.18 -11.28
C ALA A 164 -19.08 1.02 -12.49
N TYR A 165 -17.97 1.74 -12.37
CA TYR A 165 -17.44 2.52 -13.50
C TYR A 165 -17.06 1.61 -14.68
N LYS A 166 -16.39 0.48 -14.43
CA LYS A 166 -16.10 -0.55 -15.45
C LYS A 166 -17.36 -1.08 -16.14
N ALA A 167 -18.42 -1.35 -15.39
CA ALA A 167 -19.67 -1.90 -15.92
C ALA A 167 -20.42 -0.89 -16.81
N LEU A 168 -20.42 0.38 -16.43
CA LEU A 168 -21.16 1.45 -17.12
C LEU A 168 -20.34 2.14 -18.22
N HIS A 169 -19.01 2.15 -18.10
CA HIS A 169 -18.08 2.82 -19.01
C HIS A 169 -16.88 1.91 -19.37
N PRO A 170 -17.11 0.74 -20.01
CA PRO A 170 -16.07 -0.28 -20.19
C PRO A 170 -14.87 0.18 -21.05
N GLU A 171 -15.10 0.97 -22.09
CA GLU A 171 -14.03 1.50 -22.96
C GLU A 171 -13.14 2.50 -22.20
N GLU A 172 -13.77 3.45 -21.51
CA GLU A 172 -13.03 4.42 -20.67
C GLU A 172 -12.28 3.73 -19.53
N PHE A 173 -12.87 2.67 -18.93
CA PHE A 173 -12.19 1.88 -17.92
C PHE A 173 -10.97 1.14 -18.47
N SER A 174 -11.06 0.60 -19.69
CA SER A 174 -9.93 -0.04 -20.37
C SER A 174 -8.78 0.97 -20.55
N GLU A 175 -9.09 2.17 -21.05
CA GLU A 175 -8.11 3.26 -21.21
C GLU A 175 -7.46 3.64 -19.87
N LEU A 176 -8.25 3.76 -18.80
CA LEU A 176 -7.71 4.01 -17.45
C LEU A 176 -6.78 2.89 -16.98
N GLY A 177 -7.16 1.64 -17.24
CA GLY A 177 -6.38 0.45 -16.87
C GLY A 177 -5.06 0.33 -17.64
N GLU A 178 -5.00 0.82 -18.88
CA GLU A 178 -3.77 0.86 -19.68
C GLU A 178 -2.77 1.91 -19.18
N GLY A 179 -3.24 2.97 -18.53
CA GLY A 179 -2.39 4.03 -18.00
C GLY A 179 -1.70 3.70 -16.68
N VAL A 180 -2.13 2.65 -15.97
CA VAL A 180 -1.48 2.16 -14.75
C VAL A 180 -0.56 0.98 -15.06
N SER A 181 0.63 0.99 -14.46
CA SER A 181 1.59 -0.11 -14.59
C SER A 181 1.46 -1.07 -13.42
N ASP A 182 1.47 -2.37 -13.69
CA ASP A 182 1.57 -3.37 -12.63
C ASP A 182 3.00 -3.38 -12.06
N MET A 183 3.16 -2.64 -10.97
CA MET A 183 4.45 -2.50 -10.31
C MET A 183 4.91 -3.80 -9.66
N TRP A 184 4.01 -4.66 -9.18
CA TRP A 184 4.36 -5.97 -8.64
C TRP A 184 4.96 -6.88 -9.71
N VAL A 185 4.35 -6.94 -10.89
CA VAL A 185 4.95 -7.64 -12.05
C VAL A 185 6.31 -7.07 -12.44
N THR A 186 6.48 -5.75 -12.31
CA THR A 186 7.76 -5.08 -12.58
C THR A 186 8.82 -5.45 -11.54
N PHE A 187 8.46 -5.52 -10.26
CA PHE A 187 9.33 -5.98 -9.18
C PHE A 187 9.73 -7.44 -9.35
N CYS A 188 8.82 -8.33 -9.78
CA CYS A 188 9.15 -9.74 -10.06
C CYS A 188 10.28 -9.93 -11.07
N LYS A 189 10.47 -8.98 -11.98
CA LYS A 189 11.56 -9.01 -12.97
C LYS A 189 12.90 -8.53 -12.41
N LYS A 190 12.93 -8.00 -11.19
CA LYS A 190 14.13 -7.47 -10.53
C LYS A 190 14.69 -8.49 -9.55
N HIS A 191 15.99 -8.76 -9.67
CA HIS A 191 16.71 -9.73 -8.83
C HIS A 191 16.53 -9.50 -7.31
N PRO A 192 16.63 -8.27 -6.77
CA PRO A 192 16.48 -8.03 -5.32
C PRO A 192 15.13 -8.48 -4.75
N PHE A 193 14.05 -8.34 -5.53
CA PHE A 193 12.72 -8.70 -5.06
C PHE A 193 12.54 -10.22 -4.97
N GLY A 194 13.00 -10.95 -5.99
CA GLY A 194 12.99 -12.42 -5.97
C GLY A 194 13.82 -12.97 -4.80
N GLU A 195 15.00 -12.42 -4.56
CA GLU A 195 15.83 -12.79 -3.41
C GLU A 195 15.17 -12.46 -2.07
N ALA A 196 14.48 -11.32 -1.95
CA ALA A 196 13.73 -10.97 -0.75
C ALA A 196 12.62 -11.99 -0.44
N ILE A 197 11.92 -12.49 -1.46
CA ILE A 197 10.94 -13.58 -1.31
C ILE A 197 11.64 -14.85 -0.79
N ARG A 198 12.70 -15.33 -1.47
CA ARG A 198 13.41 -16.55 -1.07
C ARG A 198 13.90 -16.48 0.37
N ILE A 199 14.50 -15.35 0.75
CA ILE A 199 14.96 -15.09 2.11
C ILE A 199 13.80 -15.10 3.10
N GLY A 200 12.69 -14.43 2.78
CA GLY A 200 11.50 -14.42 3.61
C GLY A 200 10.97 -15.83 3.85
N MET A 201 10.88 -16.65 2.80
CA MET A 201 10.38 -18.04 2.90
C MET A 201 11.34 -18.91 3.71
N ARG A 202 12.66 -18.80 3.47
CA ARG A 202 13.67 -19.50 4.29
C ARG A 202 13.59 -19.13 5.77
N GLN A 203 13.38 -17.85 6.08
CA GLN A 203 13.21 -17.40 7.46
C GLN A 203 11.89 -17.89 8.06
N ALA A 204 10.83 -17.93 7.26
CA ALA A 204 9.55 -18.47 7.70
C ALA A 204 9.63 -19.96 8.02
N MET A 205 10.40 -20.73 7.24
CA MET A 205 10.68 -22.13 7.51
C MET A 205 11.39 -22.31 8.87
N LYS A 206 12.33 -21.42 9.22
CA LYS A 206 12.99 -21.43 10.56
C LYS A 206 12.05 -21.09 11.72
N ALA A 207 10.88 -20.51 11.47
CA ALA A 207 9.91 -20.20 12.52
C ALA A 207 9.15 -21.44 13.03
N LEU A 208 9.10 -22.50 12.21
CA LEU A 208 8.41 -23.76 12.51
C LEU A 208 9.25 -24.69 13.40
N GLU A 209 8.58 -25.59 14.12
CA GLU A 209 9.16 -26.56 15.07
C GLU A 209 8.92 -27.99 14.57
N PRO A 210 9.98 -28.72 14.19
CA PRO A 210 9.86 -30.15 13.87
C PRO A 210 9.26 -30.95 15.03
N GLY A 211 8.36 -31.88 14.72
CA GLY A 211 7.57 -32.65 15.66
C GLY A 211 6.26 -31.97 16.12
N MET A 212 6.14 -30.66 15.91
CA MET A 212 4.89 -29.92 16.18
C MET A 212 4.22 -29.44 14.89
N ASP A 213 5.00 -28.95 13.94
CA ASP A 213 4.50 -28.33 12.71
C ASP A 213 4.72 -29.18 11.45
N ASP A 214 4.99 -30.48 11.59
CA ASP A 214 5.46 -31.36 10.51
C ASP A 214 4.60 -31.27 9.23
N GLN A 215 3.29 -31.17 9.37
CA GLN A 215 2.37 -31.05 8.23
C GLN A 215 2.46 -29.69 7.52
N ILE A 216 2.72 -28.62 8.26
CA ILE A 216 2.96 -27.28 7.70
C ILE A 216 4.33 -27.28 7.00
N ILE A 217 5.35 -27.87 7.64
CA ILE A 217 6.70 -28.00 7.09
C ILE A 217 6.66 -28.73 5.75
N GLU A 218 5.96 -29.87 5.66
CA GLU A 218 5.80 -30.64 4.43
C GLU A 218 5.21 -29.78 3.31
N ARG A 219 4.10 -29.09 3.60
CA ARG A 219 3.37 -28.25 2.63
C ARG A 219 4.09 -26.95 2.24
N PHE A 220 4.97 -26.43 3.09
CA PHE A 220 5.66 -25.17 2.87
C PHE A 220 7.10 -25.35 2.31
N SER A 221 7.64 -26.57 2.35
CA SER A 221 9.05 -26.84 2.03
C SER A 221 9.51 -26.35 0.66
N HIS A 222 8.63 -26.30 -0.35
CA HIS A 222 8.94 -25.81 -1.71
C HIS A 222 8.90 -24.28 -1.86
N TYR A 223 8.33 -23.54 -0.90
CA TYR A 223 8.12 -22.10 -1.03
C TYR A 223 9.42 -21.29 -1.13
N GLU A 224 10.55 -21.81 -0.64
CA GLU A 224 11.84 -21.14 -0.86
C GLU A 224 12.23 -21.09 -2.35
N GLU A 225 11.93 -22.15 -3.10
CA GLU A 225 12.24 -22.24 -4.53
C GLU A 225 11.13 -21.62 -5.38
N ASP A 226 9.88 -21.98 -5.08
CA ASP A 226 8.70 -21.68 -5.90
C ASP A 226 8.00 -20.37 -5.50
N GLY A 227 8.36 -19.76 -4.35
CA GLY A 227 7.63 -18.61 -3.79
C GLY A 227 7.51 -17.42 -4.75
N VAL A 228 8.51 -17.18 -5.60
CA VAL A 228 8.44 -16.11 -6.62
C VAL A 228 7.39 -16.43 -7.68
N GLU A 229 7.32 -17.69 -8.13
CA GLU A 229 6.33 -18.14 -9.10
C GLU A 229 4.92 -18.11 -8.50
N LEU A 230 4.75 -18.63 -7.28
CA LEU A 230 3.49 -18.60 -6.55
C LEU A 230 2.98 -17.15 -6.36
N PHE A 231 3.88 -16.23 -6.01
CA PHE A 231 3.56 -14.81 -5.95
C PHE A 231 3.10 -14.26 -7.31
N CYS A 232 3.82 -14.55 -8.40
CA CYS A 232 3.47 -14.08 -9.74
C CYS A 232 2.12 -14.64 -10.22
N ASN A 233 1.86 -15.93 -10.01
CA ASN A 233 0.61 -16.60 -10.37
C ASN A 233 -0.59 -16.00 -9.62
N SER A 234 -0.34 -15.47 -8.43
CA SER A 234 -1.34 -14.75 -7.64
C SER A 234 -1.69 -13.36 -8.17
N LEU A 235 -0.93 -12.83 -9.15
CA LEU A 235 -1.22 -11.54 -9.79
C LEU A 235 -2.07 -11.70 -11.07
N GLU A 236 -2.39 -12.92 -11.46
CA GLU A 236 -3.17 -13.17 -12.67
C GLU A 236 -4.53 -12.45 -12.64
N LYS A 237 -4.91 -11.86 -13.76
CA LYS A 237 -6.16 -11.11 -13.89
C LYS A 237 -7.37 -12.06 -13.89
N THR A 238 -8.44 -11.65 -13.20
CA THR A 238 -9.75 -12.34 -13.25
C THR A 238 -10.79 -11.49 -13.98
N ARG A 239 -12.02 -12.00 -14.17
CA ARG A 239 -13.12 -11.17 -14.69
C ARG A 239 -13.56 -10.08 -13.71
N TYR A 240 -13.28 -10.25 -12.42
CA TYR A 240 -13.72 -9.39 -11.32
C TYR A 240 -12.68 -8.33 -10.93
N ASN A 241 -11.70 -8.06 -11.79
CA ASN A 241 -10.69 -7.04 -11.51
C ASN A 241 -11.32 -5.65 -11.32
N ALA A 242 -10.85 -4.96 -10.29
CA ALA A 242 -11.13 -3.58 -9.96
C ALA A 242 -9.81 -2.79 -9.91
N VAL A 243 -9.89 -1.47 -9.87
CA VAL A 243 -8.77 -0.65 -9.41
C VAL A 243 -8.54 -0.96 -7.94
N ILE A 244 -7.35 -1.47 -7.63
CA ILE A 244 -6.88 -1.76 -6.28
C ILE A 244 -5.85 -0.72 -5.83
N HIS A 245 -5.69 -0.55 -4.53
CA HIS A 245 -4.63 0.26 -3.94
C HIS A 245 -3.24 -0.35 -4.19
N GLY A 246 -3.11 -1.66 -4.04
CA GLY A 246 -1.90 -2.44 -4.32
C GLY A 246 -0.85 -2.44 -3.21
N ASP A 247 -0.84 -1.45 -2.32
CA ASP A 247 0.12 -1.35 -1.19
C ASP A 247 -0.53 -1.24 0.20
N GLY A 248 -1.43 -2.19 0.53
CA GLY A 248 -2.39 -2.11 1.64
C GLY A 248 -1.88 -2.38 3.07
N TRP A 249 -0.60 -2.14 3.39
CA TRP A 249 -0.12 -2.28 4.77
C TRP A 249 -0.35 -1.03 5.64
N SER A 250 -0.30 -1.18 6.97
CA SER A 250 -0.69 -0.14 7.94
C SER A 250 0.10 1.19 7.84
N ASN A 251 1.27 1.20 7.20
CA ASN A 251 2.06 2.41 6.98
C ASN A 251 1.54 3.30 5.84
N ASN A 252 0.63 2.77 5.03
CA ASN A 252 -0.03 3.50 3.96
C ASN A 252 -1.48 3.86 4.33
N MET A 253 -1.77 3.88 5.63
CA MET A 253 -3.08 4.19 6.17
C MET A 253 -2.94 5.14 7.35
N MET A 254 -3.70 6.23 7.32
CA MET A 254 -3.85 7.11 8.47
C MET A 254 -5.27 7.04 8.99
N PHE A 255 -5.42 6.95 10.30
CA PHE A 255 -6.70 6.82 10.99
C PHE A 255 -6.99 8.09 11.78
N LYS A 256 -8.27 8.44 11.87
CA LYS A 256 -8.77 9.44 12.80
C LYS A 256 -9.67 8.72 13.80
N TYR A 257 -9.49 9.06 15.07
CA TYR A 257 -10.20 8.40 16.17
C TYR A 257 -11.18 9.35 16.86
N ASP A 258 -12.26 8.81 17.40
CA ASP A 258 -13.11 9.52 18.36
C ASP A 258 -12.46 9.56 19.77
N GLU A 259 -13.16 10.18 20.72
CA GLU A 259 -12.72 10.27 22.11
C GLU A 259 -12.58 8.89 22.79
N SER A 260 -13.32 7.88 22.31
CA SER A 260 -13.28 6.50 22.80
C SER A 260 -12.23 5.64 22.09
N LYS A 261 -11.37 6.24 21.25
CA LYS A 261 -10.33 5.56 20.45
C LYS A 261 -10.88 4.59 19.41
N ASN A 262 -12.12 4.77 18.95
CA ASN A 262 -12.64 4.05 17.78
C ASN A 262 -12.27 4.79 16.48
N PRO A 263 -11.87 4.08 15.41
CA PRO A 263 -11.61 4.72 14.12
C PRO A 263 -12.92 5.27 13.53
N VAL A 264 -12.95 6.58 13.25
CA VAL A 264 -14.10 7.26 12.63
C VAL A 264 -13.82 7.76 11.21
N ASP A 265 -12.55 7.85 10.82
CA ASP A 265 -12.15 8.13 9.45
C ASP A 265 -10.81 7.47 9.14
N MET A 266 -10.54 7.21 7.86
CA MET A 266 -9.26 6.69 7.40
C MET A 266 -8.89 7.31 6.04
N ARG A 267 -7.61 7.47 5.77
CA ARG A 267 -7.10 7.89 4.46
C ARG A 267 -6.06 6.88 3.99
N PHE A 268 -6.24 6.41 2.77
CA PHE A 268 -5.24 5.64 2.04
C PHE A 268 -4.14 6.58 1.55
N LEU A 269 -2.89 6.22 1.75
CA LEU A 269 -1.72 6.95 1.28
C LEU A 269 -0.98 6.09 0.26
N ASP A 270 -0.18 6.72 -0.60
CA ASP A 270 0.79 6.04 -1.45
C ASP A 270 0.17 5.05 -2.46
N PHE A 271 -0.39 5.61 -3.55
CA PHE A 271 -1.00 4.85 -4.63
C PHE A 271 0.02 4.38 -5.68
N GLN A 272 1.31 4.27 -5.33
CA GLN A 272 2.36 3.89 -6.27
C GLN A 272 2.21 2.48 -6.86
N LEU A 273 1.55 1.57 -6.14
CA LEU A 273 1.28 0.20 -6.59
C LEU A 273 -0.15 0.00 -7.11
N CYS A 274 -0.91 1.10 -7.29
CA CYS A 274 -2.26 1.06 -7.82
C CYS A 274 -2.27 0.40 -9.21
N THR A 275 -3.18 -0.54 -9.42
CA THR A 275 -3.34 -1.25 -10.71
C THR A 275 -4.75 -1.81 -10.84
N VAL A 276 -5.07 -2.41 -11.98
CA VAL A 276 -6.30 -3.18 -12.20
C VAL A 276 -6.04 -4.67 -11.98
N ALA A 277 -6.49 -5.20 -10.85
CA ALA A 277 -6.24 -6.59 -10.44
C ALA A 277 -7.39 -7.12 -9.54
N SER A 278 -7.24 -8.36 -9.06
CA SER A 278 -8.20 -8.96 -8.13
C SER A 278 -8.28 -8.14 -6.83
N PRO A 279 -9.49 -7.78 -6.35
CA PRO A 279 -9.68 -7.17 -5.04
C PRO A 279 -9.01 -7.91 -3.87
N VAL A 280 -8.84 -9.23 -4.00
CA VAL A 280 -8.19 -10.06 -2.98
C VAL A 280 -6.75 -9.64 -2.74
N CYS A 281 -6.04 -9.07 -3.71
CA CYS A 281 -4.67 -8.61 -3.51
C CYS A 281 -4.59 -7.56 -2.38
N ASP A 282 -5.51 -6.59 -2.35
CA ASP A 282 -5.60 -5.61 -1.26
C ASP A 282 -6.03 -6.25 0.07
N LEU A 283 -7.07 -7.08 0.02
CA LEU A 283 -7.64 -7.70 1.22
C LEU A 283 -6.66 -8.66 1.90
N SER A 284 -5.99 -9.52 1.13
CA SER A 284 -5.02 -10.48 1.66
C SER A 284 -3.74 -9.80 2.10
N TYR A 285 -3.24 -8.79 1.38
CA TYR A 285 -2.04 -8.07 1.80
C TYR A 285 -2.29 -7.33 3.13
N CYS A 286 -3.38 -6.55 3.26
CA CYS A 286 -3.65 -5.87 4.52
C CYS A 286 -3.86 -6.86 5.68
N LEU A 287 -4.56 -7.98 5.44
CA LEU A 287 -4.81 -9.02 6.44
C LEU A 287 -3.49 -9.61 6.93
N TYR A 288 -2.69 -10.20 6.06
CA TYR A 288 -1.48 -10.92 6.48
C TYR A 288 -0.35 -10.01 6.94
N SER A 289 -0.30 -8.75 6.49
CA SER A 289 0.70 -7.79 6.94
C SER A 289 0.33 -7.06 8.24
N GLY A 290 -0.89 -7.24 8.77
CA GLY A 290 -1.37 -6.51 9.95
C GLY A 290 -2.14 -7.34 10.98
N GLY A 291 -2.62 -8.53 10.63
CA GLY A 291 -3.44 -9.38 11.49
C GLY A 291 -2.65 -10.34 12.37
N THR A 292 -3.39 -11.02 13.23
CA THR A 292 -2.95 -12.14 14.07
C THR A 292 -3.87 -13.34 13.81
N LYS A 293 -3.60 -14.48 14.47
CA LYS A 293 -4.53 -15.61 14.46
C LYS A 293 -5.98 -15.21 14.77
N GLU A 294 -6.20 -14.36 15.78
CA GLU A 294 -7.56 -13.88 16.14
C GLU A 294 -8.26 -13.20 14.95
N THR A 295 -7.53 -12.38 14.19
CA THR A 295 -8.06 -11.74 12.99
C THR A 295 -8.30 -12.75 11.86
N PHE A 296 -7.39 -13.71 11.68
CA PHE A 296 -7.49 -14.71 10.61
C PHE A 296 -8.68 -15.66 10.84
N ASP A 297 -8.96 -16.00 12.09
CA ASP A 297 -10.13 -16.79 12.49
C ASP A 297 -11.45 -16.07 12.15
N GLN A 298 -11.41 -14.75 11.91
CA GLN A 298 -12.56 -13.92 11.48
C GLN A 298 -12.62 -13.70 9.95
N LEU A 299 -11.79 -14.38 9.15
CA LEU A 299 -11.71 -14.15 7.70
C LEU A 299 -13.08 -14.18 7.01
N ASP A 300 -13.91 -15.18 7.27
CA ASP A 300 -15.22 -15.30 6.62
C ASP A 300 -16.14 -14.11 6.97
N ARG A 301 -16.07 -13.63 8.21
CA ARG A 301 -16.78 -12.43 8.66
C ARG A 301 -16.26 -11.18 7.96
N LEU A 302 -14.94 -11.03 7.85
CA LEU A 302 -14.31 -9.89 7.18
C LEU A 302 -14.66 -9.85 5.68
N LEU A 303 -14.63 -11.00 5.00
CA LEU A 303 -15.06 -11.12 3.60
C LEU A 303 -16.55 -10.77 3.43
N GLN A 304 -17.40 -11.16 4.38
CA GLN A 304 -18.80 -10.74 4.38
C GLN A 304 -18.93 -9.22 4.53
N VAL A 305 -18.20 -8.59 5.46
CA VAL A 305 -18.22 -7.13 5.65
C VAL A 305 -17.78 -6.40 4.39
N TYR A 306 -16.72 -6.87 3.73
CA TYR A 306 -16.28 -6.36 2.44
C TYR A 306 -17.37 -6.49 1.36
N HIS A 307 -17.94 -7.69 1.22
CA HIS A 307 -18.94 -7.98 0.19
C HIS A 307 -20.23 -7.20 0.41
N ASP A 308 -20.68 -7.06 1.66
CA ASP A 308 -21.85 -6.27 2.02
C ASP A 308 -21.64 -4.81 1.59
N ALA A 309 -20.51 -4.20 1.96
CA ALA A 309 -20.17 -2.84 1.58
C ALA A 309 -20.04 -2.66 0.07
N LEU A 310 -19.40 -3.61 -0.61
CA LEU A 310 -19.28 -3.62 -2.07
C LEU A 310 -20.65 -3.66 -2.74
N SER A 311 -21.49 -4.60 -2.33
CA SER A 311 -22.82 -4.82 -2.89
C SER A 311 -23.72 -3.60 -2.69
N ASP A 312 -23.66 -3.03 -1.49
CA ASP A 312 -24.38 -1.82 -1.12
C ASP A 312 -23.97 -0.60 -1.95
N SER A 313 -22.67 -0.48 -2.25
CA SER A 313 -22.16 0.57 -3.13
C SER A 313 -22.55 0.33 -4.59
N LEU A 314 -22.41 -0.88 -5.11
CA LEU A 314 -22.79 -1.22 -6.49
C LEU A 314 -24.28 -0.94 -6.76
N ARG A 315 -25.17 -1.35 -5.84
CA ARG A 315 -26.60 -1.04 -5.93
C ARG A 315 -26.87 0.46 -5.97
N SER A 316 -26.09 1.27 -5.26
CA SER A 316 -26.25 2.74 -5.29
C SER A 316 -25.85 3.37 -6.63
N TYR A 317 -25.03 2.69 -7.44
CA TYR A 317 -24.72 3.05 -8.82
C TYR A 317 -25.65 2.39 -9.85
N GLY A 318 -26.73 1.73 -9.41
CA GLY A 318 -27.65 1.01 -10.30
C GLY A 318 -27.09 -0.29 -10.88
N CYS A 319 -26.01 -0.83 -10.31
CA CYS A 319 -25.40 -2.08 -10.75
C CYS A 319 -25.89 -3.29 -9.95
N ASP A 320 -25.87 -4.47 -10.57
CA ASP A 320 -26.16 -5.75 -9.91
C ASP A 320 -24.89 -6.36 -9.31
N ALA A 321 -24.83 -6.40 -7.97
CA ALA A 321 -23.68 -6.92 -7.24
C ALA A 321 -23.41 -8.40 -7.49
N GLU A 322 -24.47 -9.22 -7.63
CA GLU A 322 -24.34 -10.67 -7.82
C GLU A 322 -23.80 -11.01 -9.20
N GLN A 323 -23.95 -10.11 -10.17
CA GLN A 323 -23.32 -10.24 -11.49
C GLN A 323 -21.89 -9.73 -11.52
N LEU A 324 -21.62 -8.62 -10.80
CA LEU A 324 -20.34 -7.92 -10.87
C LEU A 324 -19.28 -8.50 -9.95
N TYR A 325 -19.61 -8.96 -8.74
CA TYR A 325 -18.68 -9.72 -7.91
C TYR A 325 -19.38 -10.48 -6.76
N PRO A 326 -19.96 -11.67 -7.02
CA PRO A 326 -20.68 -12.42 -5.99
C PRO A 326 -19.73 -12.96 -4.90
N LEU A 327 -20.24 -13.14 -3.68
CA LEU A 327 -19.46 -13.59 -2.52
C LEU A 327 -18.72 -14.91 -2.77
N GLU A 328 -19.35 -15.85 -3.47
CA GLU A 328 -18.72 -17.14 -3.78
C GLU A 328 -17.56 -16.99 -4.79
N ALA A 329 -17.65 -16.02 -5.71
CA ALA A 329 -16.52 -15.68 -6.56
C ALA A 329 -15.40 -15.02 -5.75
N LEU A 330 -15.71 -14.14 -4.80
CA LEU A 330 -14.73 -13.56 -3.89
C LEU A 330 -13.99 -14.65 -3.08
N LYS A 331 -14.71 -15.62 -2.52
CA LYS A 331 -14.10 -16.76 -1.80
C LYS A 331 -13.27 -17.64 -2.71
N SER A 332 -13.69 -17.85 -3.97
CA SER A 332 -12.91 -18.57 -4.96
C SER A 332 -11.62 -17.83 -5.33
N ASP A 333 -11.72 -16.53 -5.60
CA ASP A 333 -10.58 -15.66 -5.87
C ASP A 333 -9.62 -15.63 -4.65
N TRP A 334 -10.16 -15.68 -3.42
CA TRP A 334 -9.34 -15.72 -2.20
C TRP A 334 -8.33 -16.88 -2.24
N LYS A 335 -8.79 -18.09 -2.56
CA LYS A 335 -7.94 -19.29 -2.61
C LYS A 335 -6.75 -19.12 -3.55
N LYS A 336 -6.93 -18.43 -4.67
CA LYS A 336 -5.89 -18.21 -5.67
C LYS A 336 -4.98 -17.04 -5.31
N HIS A 337 -5.56 -15.90 -4.97
CA HIS A 337 -4.83 -14.63 -4.90
C HIS A 337 -4.24 -14.34 -3.51
N CYS A 338 -4.66 -15.05 -2.46
CA CYS A 338 -4.20 -14.76 -1.09
C CYS A 338 -2.71 -15.08 -0.87
N GLN A 339 -2.09 -15.89 -1.73
CA GLN A 339 -0.67 -16.21 -1.67
C GLN A 339 0.21 -14.95 -1.88
N MET A 340 -0.23 -14.01 -2.73
CA MET A 340 0.38 -12.67 -2.85
C MET A 340 0.50 -12.00 -1.48
N GLY A 341 -0.64 -11.91 -0.77
CA GLY A 341 -0.70 -11.26 0.53
C GLY A 341 0.08 -12.00 1.61
N ALA A 342 0.07 -13.34 1.62
CA ALA A 342 0.79 -14.13 2.61
C ALA A 342 2.32 -14.00 2.45
N ILE A 343 2.82 -14.10 1.21
CA ILE A 343 4.25 -13.97 0.89
C ILE A 343 4.74 -12.57 1.25
N ILE A 344 4.02 -11.52 0.83
CA ILE A 344 4.39 -10.14 1.18
C ILE A 344 4.22 -9.89 2.67
N GLY A 345 3.20 -10.45 3.32
CA GLY A 345 2.97 -10.35 4.76
C GLY A 345 4.19 -10.83 5.56
N ILE A 346 4.76 -11.98 5.21
CA ILE A 346 5.98 -12.53 5.82
C ILE A 346 7.15 -11.54 5.68
N ILE A 347 7.35 -10.95 4.49
CA ILE A 347 8.43 -9.98 4.24
C ILE A 347 8.20 -8.68 5.00
N ILE A 348 6.96 -8.20 5.04
CA ILE A 348 6.59 -6.93 5.66
C ILE A 348 6.65 -7.02 7.18
N TRP A 349 6.28 -8.13 7.81
CA TRP A 349 6.47 -8.32 9.25
C TRP A 349 7.94 -8.23 9.65
N ARG A 350 8.84 -8.80 8.85
CA ARG A 350 10.29 -8.64 9.05
C ARG A 350 10.71 -7.18 9.00
N ASN A 351 10.23 -6.44 7.99
CA ASN A 351 10.53 -5.01 7.85
C ASN A 351 9.98 -4.20 9.04
N LYS A 352 8.74 -4.46 9.45
CA LYS A 352 8.08 -3.80 10.59
C LYS A 352 8.86 -3.98 11.88
N LEU A 353 9.36 -5.20 12.12
CA LEU A 353 10.03 -5.59 13.36
C LEU A 353 11.54 -5.32 13.38
N THR A 354 12.08 -4.74 12.32
CA THR A 354 13.45 -4.26 12.27
C THR A 354 13.69 -3.19 13.34
N CYS A 355 14.83 -3.29 14.05
CA CYS A 355 15.25 -2.27 15.02
C CYS A 355 15.54 -0.94 14.31
N ALA A 356 15.18 0.19 14.92
CA ALA A 356 15.22 1.50 14.26
C ALA A 356 16.65 1.94 13.88
N ASP A 357 17.64 1.52 14.66
CA ASP A 357 19.07 1.70 14.41
C ASP A 357 19.61 0.81 13.28
N ALA A 358 18.89 -0.24 12.94
CA ALA A 358 19.26 -1.23 11.93
C ALA A 358 18.44 -1.09 10.62
N ALA A 359 17.47 -0.17 10.56
CA ALA A 359 16.64 0.03 9.38
C ALA A 359 17.50 0.43 8.16
N LEU A 360 17.35 -0.33 7.07
CA LEU A 360 18.02 -0.08 5.80
C LEU A 360 17.42 1.18 5.15
N ASP A 361 18.28 2.14 4.82
CA ASP A 361 17.93 3.33 4.04
C ASP A 361 18.39 3.09 2.60
N LEU A 362 17.50 3.23 1.62
CA LEU A 362 17.89 3.07 0.21
C LEU A 362 18.93 4.13 -0.21
N MET A 363 19.06 5.25 0.50
CA MET A 363 20.12 6.22 0.27
C MET A 363 21.50 5.76 0.75
N ASP A 364 21.58 4.77 1.64
CA ASP A 364 22.87 4.22 2.09
C ASP A 364 23.48 3.29 1.01
N LEU A 365 22.79 3.09 -0.13
CA LEU A 365 23.27 2.31 -1.26
C LEU A 365 24.36 3.06 -2.02
N THR A 366 25.47 2.36 -2.24
CA THR A 366 26.61 2.88 -3.01
C THR A 366 26.56 2.43 -4.47
N ASP A 367 27.10 3.25 -5.37
CA ASP A 367 27.22 2.88 -6.79
C ASP A 367 28.08 1.60 -6.92
N GLY A 368 27.52 0.57 -7.55
CA GLY A 368 28.20 -0.72 -7.74
C GLY A 368 28.03 -1.74 -6.61
N GLU A 369 27.28 -1.43 -5.56
CA GLU A 369 26.93 -2.38 -4.50
C GLU A 369 26.08 -3.52 -5.07
N ASP A 370 26.60 -4.76 -5.01
CA ASP A 370 25.90 -5.93 -5.53
C ASP A 370 24.62 -6.15 -4.71
N SER A 371 23.52 -6.44 -5.41
CA SER A 371 22.27 -6.93 -4.83
C SER A 371 22.48 -8.00 -3.75
N LYS A 372 23.51 -8.86 -3.88
CA LYS A 372 23.88 -9.85 -2.86
C LYS A 372 24.37 -9.23 -1.56
N GLU A 373 25.20 -8.19 -1.62
CA GLU A 373 25.71 -7.49 -0.43
C GLU A 373 24.57 -6.74 0.29
N MET A 374 23.68 -6.10 -0.48
CA MET A 374 22.48 -5.47 0.08
C MET A 374 21.58 -6.50 0.79
N MET A 375 21.33 -7.65 0.15
CA MET A 375 20.51 -8.70 0.75
C MET A 375 21.19 -9.32 1.98
N GLN A 376 22.53 -9.41 2.00
CA GLN A 376 23.26 -9.85 3.18
C GLN A 376 23.14 -8.85 4.34
N LYS A 377 23.21 -7.54 4.05
CA LYS A 377 22.93 -6.49 5.05
C LYS A 377 21.50 -6.60 5.58
N PHE A 378 20.52 -6.77 4.69
CA PHE A 378 19.13 -7.00 5.07
C PHE A 378 18.99 -8.20 5.98
N LEU A 379 19.60 -9.35 5.64
CA LEU A 379 19.61 -10.58 6.44
C LEU A 379 20.22 -10.39 7.82
N ASN A 380 21.33 -9.66 7.91
CA ASN A 380 22.05 -9.41 9.17
C ASN A 380 21.39 -8.35 10.05
N THR A 381 20.33 -7.71 9.55
CA THR A 381 19.61 -6.67 10.27
C THR A 381 18.90 -7.27 11.48
N LYS A 382 19.13 -6.68 12.67
CA LYS A 382 18.48 -7.12 13.91
C LYS A 382 16.97 -6.85 13.87
N ILE A 383 16.18 -7.89 14.16
CA ILE A 383 14.73 -7.82 14.27
C ILE A 383 14.28 -8.35 15.64
N ASP A 384 13.05 -8.04 16.03
CA ASP A 384 12.35 -8.77 17.10
C ASP A 384 11.97 -10.17 16.60
N GLU A 385 12.87 -11.14 16.80
CA GLU A 385 12.71 -12.51 16.30
C GLU A 385 11.52 -13.24 16.95
N GLY A 386 11.23 -12.96 18.22
CA GLY A 386 10.13 -13.60 18.95
C GLY A 386 8.79 -13.22 18.34
N THR A 387 8.53 -11.92 18.21
CA THR A 387 7.31 -11.42 17.58
C THR A 387 7.23 -11.82 16.10
N TYR A 388 8.36 -11.80 15.37
CA TYR A 388 8.39 -12.22 13.97
C TYR A 388 7.98 -13.69 13.81
N ARG A 389 8.56 -14.56 14.64
CA ARG A 389 8.24 -16.00 14.66
C ARG A 389 6.76 -16.24 14.93
N GLU A 390 6.19 -15.56 15.93
CA GLU A 390 4.75 -15.65 16.24
C GLU A 390 3.90 -15.27 15.03
N ARG A 391 4.14 -14.11 14.41
CA ARG A 391 3.35 -13.62 13.28
C ARG A 391 3.45 -14.52 12.05
N VAL A 392 4.63 -15.03 11.76
CA VAL A 392 4.81 -15.97 10.64
C VAL A 392 4.09 -17.29 10.91
N ARG A 393 4.17 -17.82 12.13
CA ARG A 393 3.45 -19.04 12.51
C ARG A 393 1.94 -18.86 12.39
N ASP A 394 1.39 -17.72 12.80
CA ASP A 394 -0.03 -17.40 12.61
C ASP A 394 -0.43 -17.48 11.12
N ILE A 395 0.37 -16.88 10.23
CA ILE A 395 0.11 -16.89 8.77
C ILE A 395 0.15 -18.32 8.23
N LEU A 396 1.23 -19.07 8.51
CA LEU A 396 1.41 -20.42 7.98
C LEU A 396 0.36 -21.40 8.52
N SER A 397 -0.01 -21.27 9.80
CA SER A 397 -1.07 -22.09 10.39
C SER A 397 -2.42 -21.78 9.75
N HIS A 398 -2.74 -20.51 9.53
CA HIS A 398 -3.98 -20.15 8.83
C HIS A 398 -4.02 -20.67 7.40
N LEU A 399 -2.90 -20.58 6.65
CA LEU A 399 -2.84 -21.16 5.30
C LEU A 399 -3.07 -22.67 5.31
N TYR A 400 -2.49 -23.38 6.28
CA TYR A 400 -2.69 -24.82 6.46
C TYR A 400 -4.13 -25.17 6.85
N GLU A 401 -4.67 -24.56 7.90
CA GLU A 401 -6.00 -24.83 8.47
C GLU A 401 -7.13 -24.58 7.46
N ARG A 402 -6.90 -23.68 6.49
CA ARG A 402 -7.87 -23.29 5.47
C ARG A 402 -7.61 -23.92 4.10
N ASP A 403 -6.64 -24.84 4.00
CA ASP A 403 -6.24 -25.52 2.76
C ASP A 403 -5.91 -24.51 1.63
N LEU A 404 -5.09 -23.51 1.97
CA LEU A 404 -4.72 -22.41 1.08
C LEU A 404 -3.32 -22.54 0.48
N PHE A 405 -2.50 -23.51 0.91
CA PHE A 405 -1.21 -23.78 0.25
C PHE A 405 -1.42 -24.20 -1.21
N MET A 406 -0.51 -23.77 -2.10
CA MET A 406 -0.56 -24.06 -3.53
C MET A 406 0.51 -25.06 -3.97
#